data_AF-A0A7V9KHZ2-F1
#
_entry.id   AF-A0A7V9KHZ2-F1
#
_cell.length_a   1.000
_cell.length_b   1.000
_cell.length_c   1.000
_cell.angle_alpha   90.00
_cell.angle_beta   90.00
_cell.angle_gamma   90.00
#
_symmetry.space_group_name_H-M   'P 1'
#
loop_
_entity.id
_entity.type
_entity.pdbx_description
1 polymer ?
#
loop_
_entity_poly.entity_id
_entity_poly.type
_entity_poly.pdbx_seq_one_letter_code
_entity_poly.pdbx_strand_id
1 'polypeptide(L)'
;MILVELHLENYKQYAGQHLIKFPSHGAVGIIGNNGVGKTTLFEAIEWCLYNPRHIPNDEIPPRGGVGDTRVKLVLEDPRDGVRYVIERVRRRRGVEAEIYRADQPDVPIVKGSRDVTEYVKRRLIGLGHRAFVSTFFTRQKELSFFGDLKETERRREVAQLLGFETIRAAQAILGLDRKTARDDALLLSRQYEEERKDRDFVAEAAQADTAIAATSAASRAAAELVTHREAGHSAARSELERWNALEREDAAMASDIERLAGNLRAADTDYRNAADNLARLDALELDRQALLPRRDAEPAAHERLLTLDTDQERFLRLQSYAESARRSRSTTDDV
;
A
#
# COMPACT_ATOMS: atom_id res chain seq x y z
N MET A 1 18.96 24.34 -46.34
CA MET A 1 19.28 23.06 -47.00
C MET A 1 20.17 23.33 -48.20
N ILE A 2 21.31 22.64 -48.27
CA ILE A 2 22.29 22.65 -49.37
C ILE A 2 22.33 21.25 -49.99
N LEU A 3 22.38 21.17 -51.32
CA LEU A 3 22.48 19.91 -52.04
C LEU A 3 23.92 19.37 -51.97
N VAL A 4 24.11 18.16 -51.46
CA VAL A 4 25.45 17.55 -51.28
C VAL A 4 25.69 16.41 -52.26
N GLU A 5 24.76 15.46 -52.33
CA GLU A 5 24.88 14.31 -53.23
C GLU A 5 23.54 13.98 -53.88
N LEU A 6 23.61 13.53 -55.14
CA LEU A 6 22.51 12.92 -55.85
C LEU A 6 22.94 11.56 -56.38
N HIS A 7 22.23 10.54 -55.93
CA HIS A 7 22.37 9.15 -56.35
C HIS A 7 21.18 8.83 -57.25
N LEU A 8 21.46 8.41 -58.48
CA LEU A 8 20.46 7.97 -59.45
C LEU A 8 20.72 6.51 -59.79
N GLU A 9 19.67 5.70 -59.76
CA GLU A 9 19.71 4.33 -60.24
C GLU A 9 18.53 4.11 -61.18
N ASN A 10 18.84 3.82 -62.45
CA ASN A 10 17.84 3.55 -63.48
C ASN A 10 16.77 4.65 -63.60
N TYR A 11 17.18 5.91 -63.79
CA TYR A 11 16.28 7.07 -63.94
C TYR A 11 16.37 7.67 -65.35
N LYS A 12 15.37 7.42 -66.20
CA LYS A 12 15.27 7.88 -67.60
C LYS A 12 16.57 7.66 -68.38
N GLN A 13 17.28 8.73 -68.78
CA GLN A 13 18.56 8.65 -69.51
C GLN A 13 19.73 8.11 -68.65
N TYR A 14 19.59 8.09 -67.32
CA TYR A 14 20.59 7.60 -66.38
C TYR A 14 20.35 6.11 -66.09
N ALA A 15 20.75 5.24 -67.02
CA ALA A 15 20.71 3.78 -66.83
C ALA A 15 21.87 3.30 -65.95
N GLY A 16 21.63 2.34 -65.04
CA GLY A 16 22.61 1.93 -64.04
C GLY A 16 22.73 2.93 -62.88
N GLN A 17 23.83 2.84 -62.12
CA GLN A 17 24.07 3.67 -60.93
C GLN A 17 24.97 4.87 -61.25
N HIS A 18 24.53 6.07 -60.85
CA HIS A 18 25.22 7.33 -61.03
C HIS A 18 25.27 8.10 -59.72
N LEU A 19 26.47 8.59 -59.35
CA LEU A 19 26.68 9.42 -58.18
C LEU A 19 27.21 10.79 -58.62
N ILE A 20 26.49 11.84 -58.25
CA ILE A 20 26.89 13.22 -58.48
C ILE A 20 27.11 13.88 -57.12
N LYS A 21 28.34 14.33 -56.89
CA LYS A 21 28.72 15.10 -55.70
C LYS A 21 28.76 16.57 -56.05
N PHE A 22 28.03 17.38 -55.30
CA PHE A 22 28.00 18.82 -55.46
C PHE A 22 29.04 19.46 -54.55
N PRO A 23 29.78 20.49 -55.02
CA PRO A 23 30.68 21.24 -54.18
C PRO A 23 29.88 22.01 -53.11
N SER A 24 30.46 22.20 -51.94
CA SER A 24 29.81 22.95 -50.84
C SER A 24 29.59 24.43 -51.18
N HIS A 25 30.40 24.99 -52.09
CA HIS A 25 30.33 26.38 -52.53
C HIS A 25 30.65 26.51 -54.02
N GLY A 26 30.16 27.58 -54.65
CA GLY A 26 30.46 27.94 -56.04
C GLY A 26 29.33 27.68 -57.02
N ALA A 27 29.61 27.92 -58.30
CA ALA A 27 28.66 27.70 -59.40
C ALA A 27 29.00 26.38 -60.13
N VAL A 28 27.99 25.53 -60.33
CA VAL A 28 28.13 24.26 -61.07
C VAL A 28 27.50 24.42 -62.45
N GLY A 29 28.32 24.27 -63.50
CA GLY A 29 27.85 24.22 -64.88
C GLY A 29 27.61 22.77 -65.32
N ILE A 30 26.38 22.46 -65.78
CA ILE A 30 26.05 21.16 -66.39
C ILE A 30 25.97 21.34 -67.91
N ILE A 31 26.97 20.81 -68.62
CA ILE A 31 27.15 21.01 -70.06
C ILE A 31 26.97 19.68 -70.79
N GLY A 32 26.34 19.72 -71.96
CA GLY A 32 26.17 18.56 -72.84
C GLY A 32 25.17 18.85 -73.96
N ASN A 33 25.06 17.94 -74.92
CA ASN A 33 24.15 18.09 -76.06
C ASN A 33 22.68 18.08 -75.63
N ASN A 34 21.76 18.53 -76.48
CA ASN A 34 20.33 18.41 -76.20
C ASN A 34 19.92 16.93 -76.14
N GLY A 35 19.05 16.58 -75.19
CA GLY A 35 18.57 15.21 -75.01
C GLY A 35 19.44 14.29 -74.14
N VAL A 36 20.65 14.71 -73.72
CA VAL A 36 21.55 13.86 -72.91
C VAL A 36 21.14 13.69 -71.43
N GLY A 37 20.06 14.33 -70.99
CA GLY A 37 19.55 14.20 -69.62
C GLY A 37 19.82 15.39 -68.69
N LYS A 38 20.30 16.54 -69.19
CA LYS A 38 20.52 17.73 -68.35
C LYS A 38 19.27 18.15 -67.55
N THR A 39 18.12 18.24 -68.21
CA THR A 39 16.84 18.56 -67.56
C THR A 39 16.35 17.42 -66.68
N THR A 40 16.61 16.18 -67.09
CA THR A 40 16.28 14.95 -66.34
C THR A 40 16.94 14.94 -64.96
N LEU A 41 18.15 15.50 -64.82
CA LEU A 41 18.81 15.62 -63.53
C LEU A 41 17.97 16.39 -62.50
N PHE A 42 17.47 17.55 -62.92
CA PHE A 42 16.63 18.39 -62.07
C PHE A 42 15.26 17.76 -61.81
N GLU A 43 14.70 17.11 -62.83
CA GLU A 43 13.47 16.35 -62.69
C GLU A 43 13.60 15.22 -61.64
N ALA A 44 14.74 14.55 -61.59
CA ALA A 44 14.99 13.51 -60.58
C ALA A 44 15.01 14.07 -59.15
N ILE A 45 15.62 15.25 -58.95
CA ILE A 45 15.60 15.96 -57.66
C ILE A 45 14.15 16.33 -57.29
N GLU A 46 13.40 16.90 -58.24
CA GLU A 46 12.00 17.28 -58.07
C GLU A 46 11.12 16.08 -57.70
N TRP A 47 11.31 14.96 -58.39
CA TRP A 47 10.61 13.70 -58.11
C TRP A 47 10.96 13.14 -56.73
N CYS A 48 12.25 13.13 -56.37
CA CYS A 48 12.72 12.65 -55.06
C CYS A 48 12.11 13.44 -53.90
N LEU A 49 11.98 14.76 -54.05
CA LEU A 49 11.44 15.63 -53.02
C LEU A 49 9.91 15.54 -52.91
N TYR A 50 9.20 15.61 -54.04
CA TYR A 50 7.76 15.87 -54.02
C TYR A 50 6.88 14.78 -54.65
N ASN A 51 7.43 13.88 -55.48
CA ASN A 51 6.69 12.91 -56.31
C ASN A 51 5.46 13.56 -56.99
N PRO A 52 5.66 14.59 -57.82
CA PRO A 52 4.56 15.37 -58.36
C PRO A 52 3.82 14.59 -59.46
N ARG A 53 2.50 14.80 -59.56
CA ARG A 53 1.64 14.08 -60.51
C ARG A 53 2.00 14.26 -61.99
N HIS A 54 2.71 15.32 -62.35
CA HIS A 54 3.11 15.58 -63.73
C HIS A 54 4.35 14.80 -64.18
N ILE A 55 5.01 14.08 -63.27
CA ILE A 55 6.08 13.11 -63.57
C ILE A 55 5.45 11.72 -63.36
N PRO A 56 4.94 11.06 -64.42
CA PRO A 56 4.28 9.78 -64.28
C PRO A 56 5.29 8.70 -63.90
N ASN A 57 5.03 7.94 -62.84
CA ASN A 57 5.96 6.94 -62.31
C ASN A 57 6.31 5.81 -63.31
N ASP A 58 5.49 5.62 -64.34
CA ASP A 58 5.71 4.63 -65.39
C ASP A 58 6.62 5.13 -66.52
N GLU A 59 6.85 6.44 -66.60
CA GLU A 59 7.78 7.06 -67.56
C GLU A 59 9.20 7.26 -66.99
N ILE A 60 9.39 6.95 -65.71
CA ILE A 60 10.65 7.12 -65.00
C ILE A 60 11.70 6.05 -65.37
N PRO A 61 11.37 4.75 -65.47
CA PRO A 61 12.36 3.74 -65.80
C PRO A 61 13.01 3.98 -67.18
N PRO A 62 14.29 3.58 -67.39
CA PRO A 62 14.93 3.68 -68.69
C PRO A 62 14.23 2.78 -69.71
N ARG A 63 14.22 3.17 -70.98
CA ARG A 63 13.69 2.32 -72.05
C ARG A 63 14.49 1.01 -72.12
N GLY A 64 13.83 -0.12 -71.84
CA GLY A 64 14.49 -1.43 -71.77
C GLY A 64 15.33 -1.67 -70.51
N GLY A 65 15.24 -0.80 -69.50
CA GLY A 65 15.92 -0.96 -68.23
C GLY A 65 15.36 -2.13 -67.41
N VAL A 66 16.25 -2.84 -66.72
CA VAL A 66 15.92 -3.94 -65.80
C VAL A 66 16.21 -3.48 -64.37
N GLY A 67 15.23 -3.64 -63.47
CA GLY A 67 15.38 -3.31 -62.05
C GLY A 67 14.42 -2.23 -61.55
N ASP A 68 14.58 -1.85 -60.29
CA ASP A 68 13.86 -0.73 -59.69
C ASP A 68 14.55 0.60 -60.02
N THR A 69 13.77 1.68 -60.04
CA THR A 69 14.32 3.04 -60.13
C THR A 69 14.45 3.61 -58.73
N ARG A 70 15.64 4.12 -58.39
CA ARG A 70 15.91 4.74 -57.11
C ARG A 70 16.55 6.11 -57.31
N VAL A 71 16.08 7.08 -56.52
CA VAL A 71 16.72 8.38 -56.39
C VAL A 71 16.97 8.62 -54.91
N LYS A 72 18.20 8.94 -54.57
CA LYS A 72 18.61 9.29 -53.21
C LYS A 72 19.30 10.65 -53.23
N LEU A 73 18.75 11.58 -52.44
CA LEU A 73 19.19 12.96 -52.33
C LEU A 73 19.75 13.19 -50.94
N VAL A 74 20.97 13.71 -50.85
CA VAL A 74 21.59 14.10 -49.58
C VAL A 74 21.57 15.62 -49.49
N LEU A 75 20.87 16.14 -48.49
CA LEU A 75 20.77 17.55 -48.17
C LEU A 75 21.45 17.83 -46.84
N GLU A 76 22.19 18.92 -46.74
CA GLU A 76 22.83 19.38 -45.50
C GLU A 76 22.14 20.64 -45.00
N ASP A 77 21.84 20.70 -43.71
CA ASP A 77 21.39 21.95 -43.09
C ASP A 77 22.61 22.82 -42.77
N PRO A 78 22.73 24.04 -43.35
CA PRO A 78 23.87 24.92 -43.12
C PRO A 78 23.97 25.44 -41.68
N ARG A 79 22.95 25.27 -40.84
CA ARG A 79 22.93 25.79 -39.46
C ARG A 79 23.64 24.86 -38.49
N ASP A 80 23.42 23.55 -38.62
CA ASP A 80 23.91 22.53 -37.69
C ASP A 80 24.77 21.45 -38.38
N GLY A 81 24.90 21.49 -39.72
CA GLY A 81 25.67 20.53 -40.52
C GLY A 81 25.02 19.16 -40.64
N VAL A 82 23.78 18.98 -40.16
CA VAL A 82 23.10 17.69 -40.21
C VAL A 82 22.74 17.33 -41.64
N ARG A 83 23.08 16.10 -42.03
CA ARG A 83 22.79 15.55 -43.36
C ARG A 83 21.54 14.70 -43.34
N TYR A 84 20.52 15.15 -44.03
CA TYR A 84 19.28 14.44 -44.28
C TYR A 84 19.36 13.71 -45.62
N VAL A 85 18.99 12.45 -45.60
CA VAL A 85 18.86 11.62 -46.81
C VAL A 85 17.40 11.45 -47.12
N ILE A 86 16.99 11.84 -48.32
CA ILE A 86 15.67 11.56 -48.88
C ILE A 86 15.85 10.48 -49.94
N GLU A 87 15.17 9.36 -49.78
CA GLU A 87 15.26 8.24 -50.72
C GLU A 87 13.87 7.89 -51.24
N ARG A 88 13.73 7.78 -52.56
CA ARG A 88 12.53 7.28 -53.23
C ARG A 88 12.88 6.13 -54.15
N VAL A 89 12.14 5.03 -54.00
CA VAL A 89 12.28 3.83 -54.82
C VAL A 89 10.95 3.53 -55.50
N ARG A 90 10.95 3.55 -56.82
CA ARG A 90 9.81 3.12 -57.63
C ARG A 90 9.90 1.61 -57.81
N ARG A 91 8.96 0.89 -57.19
CA ARG A 91 8.76 -0.56 -57.28
C ARG A 91 7.59 -0.87 -58.22
N ARG A 92 7.41 -2.14 -58.57
CA ARG A 92 6.24 -2.62 -59.35
C ARG A 92 4.87 -2.22 -58.77
N ARG A 93 4.75 -2.09 -57.44
CA ARG A 93 3.47 -1.84 -56.74
C ARG A 93 3.31 -0.41 -56.20
N GLY A 94 4.23 0.50 -56.53
CA GLY A 94 4.14 1.89 -56.08
C GLY A 94 5.50 2.54 -55.83
N VAL A 95 5.48 3.67 -55.13
CA VAL A 95 6.69 4.43 -54.77
C VAL A 95 6.88 4.34 -53.26
N GLU A 96 7.96 3.69 -52.85
CA GLU A 96 8.48 3.72 -51.49
C GLU A 96 9.26 5.01 -51.29
N ALA A 97 9.16 5.60 -50.10
CA ALA A 97 9.89 6.81 -49.77
C ALA A 97 10.23 6.83 -48.29
N GLU A 98 11.41 7.31 -47.96
CA GLU A 98 11.83 7.54 -46.58
C GLU A 98 12.78 8.73 -46.45
N ILE A 99 12.83 9.29 -45.24
CA ILE A 99 13.81 10.30 -44.84
C ILE A 99 14.51 9.78 -43.59
N TYR A 100 15.83 9.84 -43.57
CA TYR A 100 16.66 9.49 -42.43
C TYR A 100 17.84 10.46 -42.32
N ARG A 101 18.56 10.42 -41.19
CA ARG A 101 19.81 11.16 -41.07
C ARG A 101 20.97 10.29 -41.53
N ALA A 102 21.96 10.88 -42.20
CA ALA A 102 23.10 10.13 -42.71
C ALA A 102 23.95 9.46 -41.60
N ASP A 103 23.92 10.00 -40.38
CA ASP A 103 24.56 9.41 -39.19
C ASP A 103 23.72 8.32 -38.51
N GLN A 104 22.44 8.19 -38.87
CA GLN A 104 21.52 7.19 -38.33
C GLN A 104 20.67 6.57 -39.46
N PRO A 105 21.29 5.81 -40.38
CA PRO A 105 20.60 5.28 -41.56
C PRO A 105 19.50 4.27 -41.24
N ASP A 106 19.64 3.52 -40.15
CA ASP A 106 18.69 2.47 -39.77
C ASP A 106 17.42 3.01 -39.07
N VAL A 107 17.40 4.31 -38.74
CA VAL A 107 16.30 4.96 -38.01
C VAL A 107 15.64 6.00 -38.91
N PRO A 108 14.55 5.63 -39.63
CA PRO A 108 13.83 6.57 -40.47
C PRO A 108 13.11 7.62 -39.61
N ILE A 109 13.26 8.89 -39.98
CA ILE A 109 12.48 10.00 -39.41
C ILE A 109 11.03 9.90 -39.92
N VAL A 110 10.86 9.62 -41.22
CA VAL A 110 9.56 9.49 -41.87
C VAL A 110 9.61 8.39 -42.91
N LYS A 111 8.54 7.59 -43.00
CA LYS A 111 8.31 6.60 -44.05
C LYS A 111 6.97 6.83 -44.73
N GLY A 112 6.90 6.57 -46.04
CA GLY A 112 5.69 6.67 -46.85
C GLY A 112 5.69 7.87 -47.79
N SER A 113 5.31 7.65 -49.06
CA SER A 113 5.41 8.67 -50.12
C SER A 113 4.72 10.00 -49.77
N ARG A 114 3.53 9.97 -49.16
CA ARG A 114 2.78 11.17 -48.79
C ARG A 114 3.41 11.90 -47.61
N ASP A 115 3.80 11.16 -46.58
CA ASP A 115 4.34 11.73 -45.35
C ASP A 115 5.73 12.32 -45.59
N VAL A 116 6.55 11.68 -46.42
CA VAL A 116 7.83 12.23 -46.91
C VAL A 116 7.60 13.57 -47.63
N THR A 117 6.65 13.64 -48.56
CA THR A 117 6.32 14.90 -49.25
C THR A 117 5.89 15.99 -48.26
N GLU A 118 5.06 15.66 -47.27
CA GLU A 118 4.58 16.64 -46.30
C GLU A 118 5.68 17.09 -45.33
N TYR A 119 6.59 16.18 -44.95
CA TYR A 119 7.75 16.50 -44.13
C TYR A 119 8.73 17.41 -44.86
N VAL A 120 9.02 17.11 -46.13
CA VAL A 120 9.82 18.00 -47.00
C VAL A 120 9.20 19.40 -47.05
N LYS A 121 7.89 19.47 -47.31
CA LYS A 121 7.14 20.72 -47.42
C LYS A 121 7.13 21.55 -46.14
N ARG A 122 6.96 20.92 -44.96
CA ARG A 122 6.74 21.64 -43.70
C ARG A 122 8.00 21.84 -42.86
N ARG A 123 8.94 20.90 -42.92
CA ARG A 123 10.06 20.82 -41.97
C ARG A 123 11.42 20.96 -42.63
N LEU A 124 11.64 20.26 -43.75
CA LEU A 124 12.99 20.15 -44.31
C LEU A 124 13.32 21.30 -45.27
N ILE A 125 12.49 21.52 -46.29
CA ILE A 125 12.65 22.65 -47.23
C ILE A 125 11.78 23.84 -46.81
N GLY A 126 10.61 23.58 -46.21
CA GLY A 126 9.67 24.63 -45.80
C GLY A 126 8.87 25.24 -46.97
N LEU A 127 9.00 24.68 -48.18
CA LEU A 127 8.28 25.12 -49.37
C LEU A 127 7.47 23.97 -49.97
N GLY A 128 6.25 24.28 -50.43
CA GLY A 128 5.48 23.36 -51.27
C GLY A 128 6.11 23.20 -52.66
N HIS A 129 5.73 22.12 -53.36
CA HIS A 129 6.28 21.77 -54.68
C HIS A 129 6.30 22.94 -55.68
N ARG A 130 5.16 23.63 -55.86
CA ARG A 130 5.04 24.77 -56.79
C ARG A 130 5.98 25.93 -56.43
N ALA A 131 6.12 26.24 -55.15
CA ALA A 131 7.00 27.29 -54.64
C ALA A 131 8.49 26.90 -54.72
N PHE A 132 8.80 25.62 -54.51
CA PHE A 132 10.15 25.09 -54.69
C PHE A 132 10.60 25.21 -56.14
N VAL A 133 9.77 24.77 -57.10
CA VAL A 133 10.09 24.89 -58.53
C VAL A 133 10.30 26.35 -58.89
N SER A 134 9.38 27.25 -58.55
CA SER A 134 9.49 28.68 -58.93
C SER A 134 10.68 29.44 -58.31
N THR A 135 11.27 28.95 -57.21
CA THR A 135 12.30 29.68 -56.45
C THR A 135 13.69 29.05 -56.58
N PHE A 136 13.76 27.73 -56.48
CA PHE A 136 15.02 26.98 -56.55
C PHE A 136 15.33 26.48 -57.97
N PHE A 137 14.32 26.40 -58.85
CA PHE A 137 14.47 25.83 -60.18
C PHE A 137 13.83 26.70 -61.26
N THR A 138 14.56 27.66 -61.79
CA THR A 138 14.10 28.42 -62.96
C THR A 138 14.18 27.54 -64.20
N ARG A 139 13.08 26.92 -64.64
CA ARG A 139 13.08 26.25 -65.94
C ARG A 139 13.33 27.29 -67.03
N GLN A 140 13.90 26.85 -68.15
CA GLN A 140 14.12 27.69 -69.31
C GLN A 140 12.78 28.35 -69.72
N LYS A 141 12.71 29.70 -69.65
CA LYS A 141 11.52 30.57 -69.86
C LYS A 141 10.59 30.85 -68.65
N GLU A 142 10.90 30.40 -67.43
CA GLU A 142 10.05 30.64 -66.24
C GLU A 142 10.34 31.95 -65.47
N LEU A 143 11.29 32.77 -65.92
CA LEU A 143 11.53 34.10 -65.33
C LEU A 143 10.31 35.04 -65.43
N SER A 144 9.33 34.75 -66.31
CA SER A 144 8.07 35.49 -66.40
C SER A 144 7.00 35.06 -65.38
N PHE A 145 7.22 34.00 -64.60
CA PHE A 145 6.22 33.45 -63.67
C PHE A 145 5.69 34.51 -62.68
N PHE A 146 6.58 35.30 -62.07
CA PHE A 146 6.14 36.40 -61.21
C PHE A 146 5.48 37.53 -62.00
N GLY A 147 5.91 37.76 -63.24
CA GLY A 147 5.41 38.82 -64.12
C GLY A 147 3.96 38.60 -64.55
N ASP A 148 3.58 37.35 -64.85
CA ASP A 148 2.28 36.97 -65.42
C ASP A 148 1.18 36.73 -64.36
N LEU A 149 1.56 36.56 -63.08
CA LEU A 149 0.60 36.38 -61.97
C LEU A 149 -0.15 37.68 -61.67
N LYS A 150 -1.47 37.57 -61.44
CA LYS A 150 -2.32 38.67 -60.94
C LYS A 150 -1.84 39.13 -59.56
N GLU A 151 -2.10 40.38 -59.20
CA GLU A 151 -1.62 40.99 -57.94
C GLU A 151 -1.93 40.13 -56.70
N THR A 152 -3.15 39.60 -56.60
CA THR A 152 -3.59 38.76 -55.49
C THR A 152 -2.86 37.43 -55.41
N GLU A 153 -2.65 36.78 -56.56
CA GLU A 153 -1.94 35.51 -56.66
C GLU A 153 -0.45 35.71 -56.37
N ARG A 154 0.15 36.77 -56.91
CA ARG A 154 1.54 37.16 -56.63
C ARG A 154 1.74 37.42 -55.14
N ARG A 155 0.85 38.19 -54.49
CA ARG A 155 0.93 38.46 -53.04
C ARG A 155 0.82 37.16 -52.23
N ARG A 156 0.02 36.19 -52.67
CA ARG A 156 -0.10 34.88 -52.02
C ARG A 156 1.16 34.04 -52.18
N GLU A 157 1.70 33.94 -53.39
CA GLU A 157 2.93 33.18 -53.69
C GLU A 157 4.13 33.76 -52.94
N VAL A 158 4.31 35.08 -52.95
CA VAL A 158 5.35 35.75 -52.18
C VAL A 158 5.16 35.53 -50.68
N ALA A 159 3.92 35.57 -50.18
CA ALA A 159 3.65 35.29 -48.77
C ALA A 159 3.96 33.83 -48.40
N GLN A 160 3.79 32.88 -49.32
CA GLN A 160 4.18 31.49 -49.15
C GLN A 160 5.70 31.33 -49.07
N LEU A 161 6.45 32.02 -49.93
CA LEU A 161 7.92 32.04 -49.89
C LEU A 161 8.48 32.62 -48.59
N LEU A 162 7.80 33.63 -48.05
CA LEU A 162 8.14 34.24 -46.77
C LEU A 162 7.59 33.44 -45.56
N GLY A 163 6.92 32.31 -45.78
CA GLY A 163 6.45 31.42 -44.71
C GLY A 163 5.18 31.87 -43.97
N PHE A 164 4.46 32.88 -44.46
CA PHE A 164 3.24 33.41 -43.80
C PHE A 164 2.08 32.42 -43.73
N GLU A 165 2.09 31.32 -44.51
CA GLU A 165 1.08 30.25 -44.38
C GLU A 165 1.08 29.61 -43.00
N THR A 166 2.25 29.52 -42.36
CA THR A 166 2.35 28.98 -41.00
C THR A 166 1.60 29.85 -39.99
N ILE A 167 1.71 31.17 -40.13
CA ILE A 167 1.01 32.16 -39.31
C ILE A 167 -0.50 32.11 -39.59
N ARG A 168 -0.91 32.01 -40.86
CA ARG A 168 -2.34 31.89 -41.22
C ARG A 168 -2.97 30.61 -40.66
N ALA A 169 -2.25 29.48 -40.71
CA ALA A 169 -2.73 28.24 -40.14
C ALA A 169 -2.89 28.34 -38.61
N ALA A 170 -1.94 28.96 -37.91
CA ALA A 170 -2.04 29.21 -36.48
C ALA A 170 -3.23 30.12 -36.13
N GLN A 171 -3.45 31.19 -36.89
CA GLN A 171 -4.60 32.09 -36.71
C GLN A 171 -5.94 31.37 -36.90
N ALA A 172 -6.02 30.45 -37.87
CA ALA A 172 -7.24 29.66 -38.10
C ALA A 172 -7.57 28.74 -36.92
N ILE A 173 -6.55 28.09 -36.35
CA ILE A 173 -6.69 27.23 -35.15
C ILE A 173 -7.19 28.07 -33.96
N LEU A 174 -6.54 29.20 -33.68
CA LEU A 174 -6.94 30.10 -32.59
C LEU A 174 -8.37 30.64 -32.77
N GLY A 175 -8.78 30.89 -34.02
CA GLY A 175 -10.14 31.31 -34.34
C GLY A 175 -11.18 30.24 -34.02
N LEU A 176 -10.85 28.97 -34.29
CA LEU A 176 -11.71 27.83 -33.96
C LEU A 176 -11.82 27.64 -32.45
N ASP A 177 -10.69 27.63 -31.74
CA ASP A 177 -10.66 27.48 -30.28
C ASP A 177 -11.47 28.55 -29.57
N ARG A 178 -11.33 29.81 -30.00
CA ARG A 178 -12.10 30.93 -29.46
C ARG A 178 -13.61 30.74 -29.69
N LYS A 179 -14.01 30.23 -30.86
CA LYS A 179 -15.42 30.00 -31.18
C LYS A 179 -15.98 28.92 -30.27
N THR A 180 -15.30 27.78 -30.15
CA THR A 180 -15.73 26.67 -29.29
C THR A 180 -15.88 27.12 -27.84
N ALA A 181 -14.86 27.78 -27.27
CA ALA A 181 -14.93 28.27 -25.89
C ALA A 181 -16.10 29.25 -25.65
N ARG A 182 -16.43 30.07 -26.65
CA ARG A 182 -17.57 30.99 -26.57
C ARG A 182 -18.90 30.24 -26.59
N ASP A 183 -19.03 29.26 -27.47
CA ASP A 183 -20.25 28.46 -27.61
C ASP A 183 -20.51 27.63 -26.33
N ASP A 184 -19.45 27.06 -25.74
CA ASP A 184 -19.53 26.33 -24.47
C ASP A 184 -19.96 27.24 -23.31
N ALA A 185 -19.38 28.44 -23.20
CA ALA A 185 -19.76 29.41 -22.18
C ALA A 185 -21.23 29.85 -22.31
N LEU A 186 -21.71 30.04 -23.55
CA LEU A 186 -23.12 30.36 -23.81
C LEU A 186 -24.06 29.23 -23.40
N LEU A 187 -23.68 27.98 -23.67
CA LEU A 187 -24.46 26.81 -23.29
C LEU A 187 -24.56 26.69 -21.76
N LEU A 188 -23.42 26.79 -21.06
CA LEU A 188 -23.37 26.67 -19.61
C LEU A 188 -24.18 27.78 -18.91
N SER A 189 -24.09 29.02 -19.40
CA SER A 189 -24.90 30.12 -18.88
C SER A 189 -26.39 29.87 -19.06
N ARG A 190 -26.83 29.31 -20.20
CA ARG A 190 -28.24 28.97 -20.41
C ARG A 190 -28.71 27.85 -19.49
N GLN A 191 -27.90 26.80 -19.31
CA GLN A 191 -28.20 25.71 -18.37
C GLN A 191 -28.35 26.26 -16.95
N TYR A 192 -27.43 27.12 -16.51
CA TYR A 192 -27.50 27.77 -15.21
C TYR A 192 -28.76 28.65 -15.06
N GLU A 193 -29.13 29.40 -16.11
CA GLU A 193 -30.36 30.21 -16.11
C GLU A 193 -31.63 29.36 -16.06
N GLU A 194 -31.67 28.22 -16.76
CA GLU A 194 -32.79 27.28 -16.72
C GLU A 194 -32.92 26.62 -15.33
N GLU A 195 -31.83 26.12 -14.76
CA GLU A 195 -31.82 25.52 -13.41
C GLU A 195 -32.18 26.54 -12.32
N ARG A 196 -31.84 27.82 -12.53
CA ARG A 196 -32.17 28.90 -11.61
C ARG A 196 -33.65 29.30 -11.66
N LYS A 197 -34.33 29.18 -12.80
CA LYS A 197 -35.70 29.74 -12.97
C LYS A 197 -36.70 29.18 -11.96
N ASP A 198 -36.54 27.93 -11.57
CA ASP A 198 -37.49 27.24 -10.69
C ASP A 198 -36.99 27.10 -9.23
N ARG A 199 -35.82 27.69 -8.90
CA ARG A 199 -35.20 27.56 -7.57
C ARG A 199 -35.12 28.89 -6.83
N ASP A 200 -35.67 28.88 -5.62
CA ASP A 200 -35.48 29.96 -4.66
C ASP A 200 -34.37 29.57 -3.68
N PHE A 201 -33.13 29.88 -4.06
CA PHE A 201 -31.95 29.57 -3.25
C PHE A 201 -31.99 30.20 -1.86
N VAL A 202 -32.68 31.34 -1.69
CA VAL A 202 -32.80 32.00 -0.39
C VAL A 202 -33.73 31.19 0.52
N ALA A 203 -34.86 30.74 -0.01
CA ALA A 203 -35.78 29.87 0.71
C ALA A 203 -35.16 28.51 1.02
N GLU A 204 -34.46 27.90 0.05
CA GLU A 204 -33.76 26.62 0.24
C GLU A 204 -32.65 26.72 1.31
N ALA A 205 -31.84 27.79 1.28
CA ALA A 205 -30.80 28.02 2.29
C ALA A 205 -31.40 28.24 3.68
N ALA A 206 -32.47 29.02 3.79
CA ALA A 206 -33.17 29.22 5.07
C ALA A 206 -33.77 27.91 5.61
N GLN A 207 -34.31 27.05 4.74
CA GLN A 207 -34.78 25.71 5.14
C GLN A 207 -33.62 24.82 5.60
N ALA A 208 -32.49 24.83 4.91
CA ALA A 208 -31.31 24.08 5.33
C ALA A 208 -30.77 24.57 6.68
N ASP A 209 -30.67 25.87 6.89
CA ASP A 209 -30.19 26.46 8.15
C ASP A 209 -31.11 26.12 9.33
N THR A 210 -32.44 26.16 9.13
CA THR A 210 -33.40 25.75 10.16
C THR A 210 -33.29 24.25 10.48
N ALA A 211 -33.09 23.39 9.47
CA ALA A 211 -32.88 21.96 9.67
C ALA A 211 -31.56 21.66 10.41
N ILE A 212 -30.48 22.37 10.07
CA ILE A 212 -29.18 22.26 10.75
C ILE A 212 -29.31 22.70 12.21
N ALA A 213 -29.99 23.82 12.48
CA ALA A 213 -30.21 24.31 13.83
C ALA A 213 -31.03 23.32 14.68
N ALA A 214 -32.11 22.75 14.12
CA ALA A 214 -32.93 21.76 14.79
C ALA A 214 -32.15 20.47 15.10
N THR A 215 -31.40 19.96 14.13
CA THR A 215 -30.57 18.75 14.29
C THR A 215 -29.46 18.98 15.33
N SER A 216 -28.83 20.15 15.30
CA SER A 216 -27.77 20.51 16.25
C SER A 216 -28.31 20.67 17.68
N ALA A 217 -29.53 21.19 17.84
CA ALA A 217 -30.19 21.24 19.14
C ALA A 217 -30.53 19.83 19.66
N ALA A 218 -31.08 18.96 18.81
CA ALA A 218 -31.39 17.58 19.17
C ALA A 218 -30.13 16.77 19.56
N SER A 219 -29.03 16.94 18.81
CA SER A 219 -27.75 16.28 19.10
C SER A 219 -27.18 16.70 20.45
N ARG A 220 -27.23 18.01 20.79
CA ARG A 220 -26.80 18.51 22.11
C ARG A 220 -27.65 17.94 23.24
N ALA A 221 -28.98 17.96 23.10
CA ALA A 221 -29.88 17.38 24.10
C ALA A 221 -29.65 15.88 24.29
N ALA A 222 -29.39 15.14 23.21
CA ALA A 222 -29.03 13.72 23.29
C ALA A 222 -27.70 13.49 24.01
N ALA A 223 -26.68 14.33 23.73
CA ALA A 223 -25.38 14.24 24.40
C ALA A 223 -25.50 14.51 25.92
N GLU A 224 -26.27 15.52 26.32
CA GLU A 224 -26.56 15.80 27.74
C GLU A 224 -27.27 14.65 28.44
N LEU A 225 -28.22 14.00 27.74
CA LEU A 225 -28.91 12.83 28.29
C LEU A 225 -27.97 11.63 28.47
N VAL A 226 -27.03 11.42 27.54
CA VAL A 226 -26.04 10.36 27.64
C VAL A 226 -25.10 10.60 28.83
N THR A 227 -24.54 11.80 28.96
CA THR A 227 -23.64 12.12 30.07
C THR A 227 -24.33 11.99 31.43
N HIS A 228 -25.59 12.44 31.54
CA HIS A 228 -26.38 12.24 32.75
C HIS A 228 -26.60 10.74 33.06
N ARG A 229 -26.92 9.93 32.06
CA ARG A 229 -27.12 8.47 32.24
C ARG A 229 -25.82 7.75 32.59
N GLU A 230 -24.70 8.13 32.00
CA GLU A 230 -23.38 7.57 32.33
C GLU A 230 -22.98 7.89 33.78
N ALA A 231 -23.22 9.12 34.23
CA ALA A 231 -23.00 9.50 35.62
C ALA A 231 -23.87 8.68 36.59
N GLY A 232 -25.16 8.51 36.27
CA GLY A 232 -26.07 7.67 37.06
C GLY A 232 -25.65 6.19 37.08
N HIS A 233 -25.21 5.66 35.93
CA HIS A 233 -24.72 4.28 35.84
C HIS A 233 -23.44 4.07 36.66
N SER A 234 -22.49 5.02 36.61
CA SER A 234 -21.26 4.98 37.40
C SER A 234 -21.52 5.03 38.91
N ALA A 235 -22.47 5.87 39.33
CA ALA A 235 -22.90 5.95 40.73
C ALA A 235 -23.54 4.63 41.19
N ALA A 236 -24.48 4.08 40.42
CA ALA A 236 -25.11 2.79 40.72
C ALA A 236 -24.11 1.63 40.78
N ARG A 237 -23.11 1.63 39.88
CA ARG A 237 -22.02 0.65 39.90
C ARG A 237 -21.18 0.75 41.17
N SER A 238 -20.82 1.96 41.57
CA SER A 238 -20.06 2.21 42.80
C SER A 238 -20.84 1.76 44.04
N GLU A 239 -22.15 1.95 44.04
CA GLU A 239 -23.03 1.49 45.12
C GLU A 239 -23.10 -0.05 45.17
N LEU A 240 -23.23 -0.72 44.02
CA LEU A 240 -23.20 -2.18 43.93
C LEU A 240 -21.86 -2.75 44.42
N GLU A 241 -20.75 -2.11 44.09
CA GLU A 241 -19.41 -2.51 44.59
C GLU A 241 -19.32 -2.40 46.12
N ARG A 242 -19.92 -1.38 46.73
CA ARG A 242 -20.03 -1.26 48.20
C ARG A 242 -20.89 -2.36 48.80
N TRP A 243 -22.04 -2.67 48.20
CA TRP A 243 -22.90 -3.76 48.66
C TRP A 243 -22.20 -5.11 48.60
N ASN A 244 -21.50 -5.40 47.51
CA ASN A 244 -20.72 -6.64 47.38
C ASN A 244 -19.57 -6.72 48.40
N ALA A 245 -18.95 -5.59 48.75
CA ALA A 245 -17.93 -5.55 49.80
C ALA A 245 -18.54 -5.88 51.17
N LEU A 246 -19.69 -5.27 51.48
CA LEU A 246 -20.41 -5.52 52.74
C LEU A 246 -20.89 -6.97 52.85
N GLU A 247 -21.38 -7.57 51.76
CA GLU A 247 -21.78 -8.98 51.72
C GLU A 247 -20.59 -9.92 51.99
N ARG A 248 -19.40 -9.60 51.47
CA ARG A 248 -18.18 -10.37 51.76
C ARG A 248 -17.75 -10.23 53.22
N GLU A 249 -17.87 -9.03 53.80
CA GLU A 249 -17.60 -8.81 55.22
C GLU A 249 -18.57 -9.61 56.09
N ASP A 250 -19.87 -9.59 55.78
CA ASP A 250 -20.88 -10.37 56.49
C ASP A 250 -20.61 -11.89 56.40
N ALA A 251 -20.29 -12.40 55.20
CA ALA A 251 -19.93 -13.80 55.01
C ALA A 251 -18.67 -14.20 55.81
N ALA A 252 -17.67 -13.31 55.87
CA ALA A 252 -16.47 -13.54 56.67
C ALA A 252 -16.78 -13.56 58.17
N MET A 253 -17.59 -12.62 58.66
CA MET A 253 -18.06 -12.59 60.05
C MET A 253 -18.87 -13.84 60.39
N ALA A 254 -19.75 -14.29 59.51
CA ALA A 254 -20.52 -15.52 59.68
C ALA A 254 -19.60 -16.75 59.83
N SER A 255 -18.58 -16.87 58.98
CA SER A 255 -17.58 -17.94 59.09
C SER A 255 -16.77 -17.86 60.39
N ASP A 256 -16.44 -16.66 60.86
CA ASP A 256 -15.74 -16.46 62.13
C ASP A 256 -16.60 -16.83 63.33
N ILE A 257 -17.89 -16.49 63.31
CA ILE A 257 -18.85 -16.90 64.34
C ILE A 257 -18.93 -18.42 64.38
N GLU A 258 -19.03 -19.09 63.23
CA GLU A 258 -19.10 -20.56 63.16
C GLU A 258 -17.83 -21.21 63.72
N ARG A 259 -16.65 -20.67 63.36
CA ARG A 259 -15.35 -21.11 63.89
C ARG A 259 -15.25 -20.92 65.40
N LEU A 260 -15.64 -19.75 65.92
CA LEU A 260 -15.61 -19.45 67.36
C LEU A 260 -16.59 -20.33 68.13
N ALA A 261 -17.78 -20.58 67.58
CA ALA A 261 -18.74 -21.52 68.17
C ALA A 261 -18.18 -22.95 68.20
N GLY A 262 -17.48 -23.39 67.14
CA GLY A 262 -16.77 -24.67 67.12
C GLY A 262 -15.69 -24.76 68.21
N ASN A 263 -14.85 -23.73 68.32
CA ASN A 263 -13.83 -23.64 69.36
C ASN A 263 -14.43 -23.67 70.78
N LEU A 264 -15.54 -22.96 71.00
CA LEU A 264 -16.23 -22.95 72.29
C LEU A 264 -16.77 -24.34 72.66
N ARG A 265 -17.36 -25.06 71.69
CA ARG A 265 -17.82 -26.45 71.93
C ARG A 265 -16.67 -27.39 72.27
N ALA A 266 -15.53 -27.24 71.60
CA ALA A 266 -14.32 -28.02 71.90
C ALA A 266 -13.82 -27.71 73.32
N ALA A 267 -13.67 -26.43 73.66
CA ALA A 267 -13.24 -25.99 74.99
C ALA A 267 -14.19 -26.44 76.11
N ASP A 268 -15.52 -26.41 75.88
CA ASP A 268 -16.51 -26.93 76.83
C ASP A 268 -16.38 -28.45 77.02
N THR A 269 -16.09 -29.19 75.94
CA THR A 269 -15.83 -30.63 76.01
C THR A 269 -14.55 -30.92 76.79
N ASP A 270 -13.47 -30.18 76.54
CA ASP A 270 -12.21 -30.28 77.27
C ASP A 270 -12.38 -29.94 78.75
N TYR A 271 -13.15 -28.89 79.06
CA TYR A 271 -13.48 -28.52 80.44
C TYR A 271 -14.23 -29.63 81.16
N ARG A 272 -15.26 -30.23 80.53
CA ARG A 272 -16.00 -31.36 81.12
C ARG A 272 -15.10 -32.56 81.36
N ASN A 273 -14.27 -32.92 80.38
CA ASN A 273 -13.30 -34.01 80.53
C ASN A 273 -12.30 -33.74 81.67
N ALA A 274 -11.81 -32.51 81.80
CA ALA A 274 -10.93 -32.10 82.89
C ALA A 274 -11.63 -32.15 84.26
N ALA A 275 -12.89 -31.71 84.33
CA ALA A 275 -13.71 -31.78 85.54
C ALA A 275 -13.96 -33.23 85.98
N ASP A 276 -14.30 -34.11 85.04
CA ASP A 276 -14.48 -35.55 85.30
C ASP A 276 -13.17 -36.21 85.77
N ASN A 277 -12.04 -35.85 85.16
CA ASN A 277 -10.72 -36.32 85.60
C ASN A 277 -10.36 -35.82 87.01
N LEU A 278 -10.69 -34.58 87.34
CA LEU A 278 -10.45 -34.02 88.68
C LEU A 278 -11.28 -34.77 89.72
N ALA A 279 -12.57 -34.99 89.46
CA ALA A 279 -13.44 -35.78 90.33
C ALA A 279 -12.91 -37.21 90.53
N ARG A 280 -12.34 -37.82 89.48
CA ARG A 280 -11.68 -39.12 89.56
C ARG A 280 -10.42 -39.08 90.43
N LEU A 281 -9.60 -38.04 90.32
CA LEU A 281 -8.41 -37.86 91.16
C LEU A 281 -8.76 -37.65 92.63
N ASP A 282 -9.80 -36.87 92.92
CA ASP A 282 -10.31 -36.67 94.28
C ASP A 282 -10.77 -37.99 94.90
N ALA A 283 -11.48 -38.83 94.13
CA ALA A 283 -11.86 -40.17 94.58
C ALA A 283 -10.63 -41.06 94.86
N LEU A 284 -9.62 -41.02 93.99
CA LEU A 284 -8.36 -41.76 94.19
C LEU A 284 -7.57 -41.27 95.41
N GLU A 285 -7.58 -39.96 95.71
CA GLU A 285 -6.94 -39.44 96.92
C GLU A 285 -7.68 -39.89 98.18
N LEU A 286 -9.00 -39.97 98.13
CA LEU A 286 -9.83 -40.49 99.22
C LEU A 286 -9.55 -41.98 99.48
N ASP A 287 -9.45 -42.78 98.41
CA ASP A 287 -9.00 -44.17 98.47
C ASP A 287 -7.58 -44.29 99.04
N ARG A 288 -6.65 -43.43 98.60
CA ARG A 288 -5.28 -43.38 99.13
C ARG A 288 -5.29 -43.10 100.63
N GLN A 289 -6.06 -42.12 101.07
CA GLN A 289 -6.19 -41.78 102.50
C GLN A 289 -6.77 -42.94 103.32
N ALA A 290 -7.76 -43.66 102.79
CA ALA A 290 -8.32 -44.85 103.44
C ALA A 290 -7.30 -46.01 103.57
N LEU A 291 -6.31 -46.06 102.68
CA LEU A 291 -5.24 -47.06 102.70
C LEU A 291 -4.05 -46.67 103.61
N LEU A 292 -3.86 -45.39 103.96
CA LEU A 292 -2.77 -44.93 104.83
C LEU A 292 -2.73 -45.65 106.20
N PRO A 293 -3.84 -45.82 106.93
CA PRO A 293 -3.83 -46.53 108.22
C PRO A 293 -3.42 -48.00 108.06
N ARG A 294 -3.80 -48.63 106.95
CA ARG A 294 -3.41 -50.02 106.64
C ARG A 294 -1.92 -50.13 106.37
N ARG A 295 -1.34 -49.17 105.64
CA ARG A 295 0.11 -49.05 105.45
C ARG A 295 0.82 -48.83 106.79
N ASP A 296 0.33 -47.93 107.63
CA ASP A 296 0.98 -47.59 108.90
C ASP A 296 0.89 -48.71 109.94
N ALA A 297 -0.13 -49.56 109.85
CA ALA A 297 -0.27 -50.76 110.68
C ALA A 297 0.57 -51.95 110.18
N GLU A 298 1.07 -51.91 108.94
CA GLU A 298 1.80 -53.02 108.31
C GLU A 298 3.08 -53.39 109.07
N PRO A 299 3.96 -52.44 109.48
CA PRO A 299 5.19 -52.79 110.21
C PRO A 299 4.90 -53.41 111.57
N ALA A 300 3.92 -52.89 112.31
CA ALA A 300 3.55 -53.41 113.62
C ALA A 300 2.84 -54.77 113.52
N ALA A 301 2.03 -54.98 112.48
CA ALA A 301 1.45 -56.29 112.20
C ALA A 301 2.53 -57.31 111.79
N HIS A 302 3.53 -56.88 111.01
CA HIS A 302 4.69 -57.67 110.63
C HIS A 302 5.53 -58.06 111.86
N GLU A 303 5.80 -57.11 112.76
CA GLU A 303 6.52 -57.36 114.01
C GLU A 303 5.74 -58.29 114.95
N ARG A 304 4.41 -58.11 115.07
CA ARG A 304 3.56 -59.04 115.83
C ARG A 304 3.59 -60.46 115.26
N LEU A 305 3.62 -60.60 113.94
CA LEU A 305 3.79 -61.89 113.28
C LEU A 305 5.11 -62.54 113.66
N LEU A 306 6.21 -61.80 113.65
CA LEU A 306 7.53 -62.29 114.09
C LEU A 306 7.54 -62.67 115.58
N THR A 307 6.88 -61.90 116.45
CA THR A 307 6.77 -62.25 117.87
C THR A 307 5.92 -63.50 118.11
N LEU A 308 4.84 -63.66 117.35
CA LEU A 308 3.99 -64.84 117.44
C LEU A 308 4.71 -66.09 116.93
N ASP A 309 5.52 -65.96 115.88
CA ASP A 309 6.37 -67.06 115.38
C ASP A 309 7.37 -67.48 116.47
N THR A 310 8.02 -66.52 117.13
CA THR A 310 8.99 -66.82 118.21
C THR A 310 8.33 -67.36 119.49
N ASP A 311 7.13 -66.90 119.85
CA ASP A 311 6.36 -67.44 120.97
C ASP A 311 5.79 -68.83 120.66
N GLN A 312 5.40 -69.10 119.41
CA GLN A 312 5.01 -70.44 118.97
C GLN A 312 6.20 -71.41 119.08
N GLU A 313 7.40 -71.01 118.67
CA GLU A 313 8.62 -71.80 118.87
C GLU A 313 8.88 -72.07 120.37
N ARG A 314 8.68 -71.08 121.25
CA ARG A 314 8.81 -71.25 122.71
C ARG A 314 7.75 -72.17 123.31
N PHE A 315 6.49 -72.05 122.89
CA PHE A 315 5.41 -72.90 123.37
C PHE A 315 5.66 -74.37 122.99
N LEU A 316 6.09 -74.63 121.75
CA LEU A 316 6.49 -75.97 121.31
C LEU A 316 7.65 -76.53 122.14
N ARG A 317 8.63 -75.70 122.54
CA ARG A 317 9.69 -76.11 123.47
C ARG A 317 9.15 -76.43 124.87
N LEU A 318 8.26 -75.61 125.44
CA LEU A 318 7.71 -75.82 126.78
C LEU A 318 6.76 -77.03 126.86
N GLN A 319 6.01 -77.30 125.79
CA GLN A 319 5.18 -78.51 125.69
C GLN A 319 6.05 -79.77 125.71
N SER A 320 7.23 -79.74 125.06
CA SER A 320 8.21 -80.83 125.14
C SER A 320 8.74 -81.06 126.57
N TYR A 321 8.94 -79.99 127.35
CA TYR A 321 9.35 -80.08 128.76
C TYR A 321 8.22 -80.59 129.69
N ALA A 322 6.97 -80.21 129.45
CA ALA A 322 5.82 -80.68 130.24
C ALA A 322 5.46 -82.15 129.93
N GLU A 323 5.65 -82.61 128.69
CA GLU A 323 5.58 -84.03 128.36
C GLU A 323 6.73 -84.84 128.99
N SER A 324 7.91 -84.22 129.14
CA SER A 324 9.05 -84.81 129.87
C SER A 324 8.75 -84.95 131.36
N ALA A 325 8.12 -83.95 131.98
CA ALA A 325 7.78 -83.91 133.40
C ALA A 325 6.57 -84.81 133.79
N ARG A 326 5.60 -85.01 132.88
CA ARG A 326 4.51 -85.99 133.07
C ARG A 326 4.95 -87.44 132.85
N ARG A 327 6.04 -87.67 132.10
CA ARG A 327 6.68 -88.99 131.97
C ARG A 327 7.62 -89.32 133.13
N SER A 328 8.11 -88.30 133.85
CA SER A 328 8.81 -88.51 135.11
C SER A 328 7.84 -88.65 136.29
N ARG A 329 7.40 -89.88 136.52
CA ARG A 329 7.30 -90.48 137.86
C ARG A 329 6.11 -89.97 138.71
N SER A 330 4.98 -90.66 138.87
CA SER A 330 4.58 -92.05 138.57
C SER A 330 5.51 -93.17 139.10
N THR A 331 6.50 -92.84 139.96
CA THR A 331 7.36 -93.82 140.68
C THR A 331 7.73 -93.33 142.10
N THR A 332 6.77 -93.34 143.03
CA THR A 332 6.98 -93.33 144.51
C THR A 332 5.66 -93.73 145.21
N ASP A 333 5.30 -95.01 145.20
CA ASP A 333 5.32 -95.95 146.36
C ASP A 333 6.52 -95.90 147.34
N ASP A 334 6.24 -96.33 148.59
CA ASP A 334 7.12 -96.69 149.74
C ASP A 334 7.97 -95.61 150.47
N VAL A 335 7.39 -94.96 151.49
CA VAL A 335 7.56 -95.18 152.96
C VAL A 335 6.70 -94.17 153.74
#